data_AF-A0A524AVB9-F1
#
_entry.id   AF-A0A524AVB9-F1
#
_cell.length_a   1.000
_cell.length_b   1.000
_cell.length_c   1.000
_cell.angle_alpha   90.00
_cell.angle_beta   90.00
_cell.angle_gamma   90.00
#
_symmetry.space_group_name_H-M   'P 1'
#
loop_
_entity.id
_entity.type
_entity.pdbx_description
1 polymer ?
#
loop_
_entity_poly.entity_id
_entity_poly.type
_entity_poly.pdbx_seq_one_letter_code
_entity_poly.pdbx_strand_id
1 'polypeptide(L)'
;MKEDYTVFIHLIGGEGNIWGQKDNQPGDGFYPTTFWTRDEIVRDQYDLMVSPDAPPGKYWLAVGMYLAETGQRLEVRGEEGPLPGNQILLSPPIMIR
;
A
#
# COMPACT_ATOMS: atom_id res chain seq x y z
N MET A 1 -15.08 9.46 -1.44
CA MET A 1 -14.21 10.32 -0.60
C MET A 1 -14.30 11.77 -1.09
N LYS A 2 -13.67 12.75 -0.43
CA LYS A 2 -13.62 14.14 -0.94
C LYS A 2 -12.39 14.40 -1.80
N GLU A 3 -11.34 13.61 -1.61
CA GLU A 3 -10.07 13.68 -2.32
C GLU A 3 -9.76 12.38 -3.07
N ASP A 4 -8.86 12.49 -4.06
CA ASP A 4 -8.34 11.37 -4.85
C ASP A 4 -7.03 10.86 -4.26
N TYR A 5 -7.14 9.86 -3.40
CA TYR A 5 -5.99 9.22 -2.76
C TYR A 5 -5.26 8.29 -3.74
N THR A 6 -3.94 8.27 -3.60
CA THR A 6 -3.08 7.27 -4.23
C THR A 6 -2.89 6.11 -3.26
N VAL A 7 -3.08 4.89 -3.74
CA VAL A 7 -2.74 3.66 -3.00
C VAL A 7 -1.26 3.37 -3.24
N PHE A 8 -0.54 3.05 -2.18
CA PHE A 8 0.82 2.52 -2.29
C PHE A 8 0.87 1.07 -1.83
N ILE A 9 1.70 0.27 -2.50
CA ILE A 9 2.05 -1.08 -2.11
C ILE A 9 3.56 -1.20 -2.16
N HIS A 10 4.18 -1.40 -1.00
CA HIS A 10 5.63 -1.51 -0.86
C HIS A 10 6.01 -2.90 -0.36
N LEU A 11 6.94 -3.57 -1.04
CA LEU A 11 7.57 -4.78 -0.58
C LEU A 11 8.79 -4.42 0.27
N ILE A 12 8.71 -4.66 1.58
CA ILE A 12 9.68 -4.22 2.57
C ILE A 12 10.50 -5.41 3.09
N GLY A 13 11.83 -5.31 3.06
CA GLY A 13 12.77 -6.32 3.56
C GLY A 13 13.28 -6.06 4.99
N GLY A 14 14.21 -6.89 5.46
CA GLY A 14 14.66 -6.97 6.87
C GLY A 14 15.28 -5.72 7.51
N GLU A 15 15.53 -4.65 6.75
CA GLU A 15 16.05 -3.36 7.24
C GLU A 15 15.10 -2.18 6.94
N GLY A 16 13.86 -2.45 6.51
CA GLY A 16 12.93 -1.41 6.09
C GLY A 16 13.14 -0.94 4.63
N ASN A 17 14.14 -1.50 3.94
CA ASN A 17 14.39 -1.23 2.52
C ASN A 17 13.21 -1.68 1.66
N ILE A 18 12.84 -0.85 0.69
CA ILE A 18 11.81 -1.15 -0.31
C ILE A 18 12.48 -1.86 -1.48
N TRP A 19 12.02 -3.08 -1.76
CA TRP A 19 12.52 -3.95 -2.83
C TRP A 19 11.55 -4.12 -3.99
N GLY A 20 10.40 -3.45 -3.91
CA GLY A 20 9.40 -3.36 -4.96
C GLY A 20 8.33 -2.38 -4.52
N GLN A 21 7.85 -1.53 -5.42
CA GLN A 21 6.77 -0.59 -5.12
C GLN A 21 5.87 -0.36 -6.32
N LYS A 22 4.59 -0.12 -6.05
CA LYS A 22 3.63 0.42 -7.02
C LYS A 22 2.71 1.39 -6.29
N ASP A 23 2.66 2.61 -6.81
CA ASP A 23 1.86 3.71 -6.29
C ASP A 23 0.98 4.23 -7.43
N ASN A 24 -0.34 4.13 -7.29
CA ASN A 24 -1.30 4.67 -8.26
C ASN A 24 -2.66 4.92 -7.61
N GLN A 25 -3.44 5.80 -8.24
CA GLN A 25 -4.86 5.91 -7.92
C GLN A 25 -5.57 4.57 -8.17
N PRO A 26 -6.63 4.23 -7.42
CA PRO A 26 -7.30 2.94 -7.55
C PRO A 26 -7.84 2.65 -8.97
N GLY A 27 -7.90 1.37 -9.31
CA GLY A 27 -8.34 0.87 -10.60
C GLY A 27 -7.42 1.33 -11.74
N ASP A 28 -6.10 1.35 -11.51
CA ASP A 28 -5.09 1.95 -12.41
C ASP A 28 -5.44 3.38 -12.87
N GLY A 29 -6.10 4.16 -11.99
CA GLY A 29 -6.53 5.54 -12.24
C GLY A 29 -7.91 5.68 -12.90
N PHE A 30 -8.60 4.59 -13.21
CA PHE A 30 -9.94 4.62 -13.79
C PHE A 30 -11.07 4.69 -12.76
N TYR A 31 -10.78 4.44 -11.48
CA TYR A 31 -11.79 4.45 -10.42
C TYR A 31 -11.29 5.17 -9.15
N PRO A 32 -11.07 6.49 -9.23
CA PRO A 32 -10.48 7.26 -8.14
C PRO A 32 -11.37 7.28 -6.89
N THR A 33 -10.79 7.56 -5.72
CA THR A 33 -11.50 7.46 -4.43
C THR A 33 -12.65 8.46 -4.27
N THR A 34 -12.70 9.54 -5.06
CA THR A 34 -13.88 10.41 -5.09
C THR A 34 -15.14 9.72 -5.63
N PHE A 35 -15.00 8.66 -6.44
CA PHE A 35 -16.14 7.90 -6.97
C PHE A 35 -16.70 6.92 -5.94
N TRP A 36 -15.91 6.58 -4.93
CA TRP A 36 -16.28 5.57 -3.95
C TRP A 36 -17.43 6.06 -3.08
N THR A 37 -18.38 5.16 -2.89
CA THR A 37 -19.47 5.30 -1.94
C THR A 37 -19.10 4.65 -0.60
N ARG A 38 -19.80 5.05 0.47
CA ARG A 38 -19.59 4.47 1.80
C ARG A 38 -19.92 2.97 1.77
N ASP A 39 -19.10 2.17 2.43
CA ASP A 39 -19.23 0.71 2.57
C ASP A 39 -19.08 -0.08 1.26
N GLU A 40 -18.67 0.57 0.17
CA GLU A 40 -18.36 -0.08 -1.10
C GLU A 40 -17.09 -0.92 -1.00
N ILE A 41 -17.13 -2.13 -1.57
CA ILE A 41 -15.95 -2.97 -1.75
C ILE A 41 -15.41 -2.77 -3.16
N VAL A 42 -14.28 -2.10 -3.27
CA VAL A 42 -13.56 -1.92 -4.53
C VAL A 42 -12.49 -3.01 -4.65
N ARG A 43 -12.58 -3.82 -5.71
CA ARG A 43 -11.55 -4.80 -6.05
C ARG A 43 -10.55 -4.15 -7.00
N ASP A 44 -9.28 -4.18 -6.62
CA ASP A 44 -8.19 -3.60 -7.38
C ASP A 44 -7.00 -4.56 -7.44
N GLN A 45 -6.27 -4.57 -8.56
CA GLN A 45 -5.16 -5.49 -8.82
C GLN A 45 -3.87 -4.73 -9.07
N TYR A 46 -2.80 -5.18 -8.42
CA TYR A 46 -1.49 -4.57 -8.52
C TYR A 46 -0.45 -5.62 -8.85
N ASP A 47 0.24 -5.42 -9.97
CA ASP A 47 1.42 -6.18 -10.33
C ASP A 47 2.65 -5.47 -9.76
N LEU A 48 3.33 -6.12 -8.82
CA LEU A 48 4.48 -5.57 -8.12
C LEU A 48 5.76 -6.20 -8.65
N MET A 49 6.60 -5.39 -9.30
CA MET A 49 7.92 -5.86 -9.72
C MET A 49 8.85 -5.91 -8.51
N VAL A 50 9.39 -7.09 -8.26
CA VAL A 50 10.43 -7.31 -7.24
C VAL A 50 11.78 -7.01 -7.87
N SER A 51 12.60 -6.22 -7.19
CA SER A 51 13.97 -5.95 -7.59
C SER A 51 14.75 -7.26 -7.74
N PRO A 52 15.49 -7.44 -8.85
CA PRO A 52 16.30 -8.65 -9.05
C PRO A 52 17.44 -8.78 -8.04
N ASP A 53 17.81 -7.67 -7.38
CA ASP A 53 18.86 -7.64 -6.36
C ASP A 53 18.33 -7.93 -4.95
N ALA A 54 17.03 -8.20 -4.79
CA ALA A 54 16.42 -8.50 -3.50
C ALA A 54 17.05 -9.77 -2.88
N PRO A 55 17.72 -9.66 -1.71
CA PRO A 55 18.34 -10.80 -1.07
C PRO A 55 17.30 -11.86 -0.68
N PRO A 56 17.65 -13.16 -0.67
CA PRO A 56 16.78 -14.19 -0.12
C PRO A 56 16.39 -13.89 1.33
N GLY A 57 15.10 -14.04 1.67
CA GLY A 57 14.63 -13.67 3.01
C GLY A 57 13.13 -13.45 3.12
N LYS A 58 12.73 -12.89 4.26
CA LYS A 58 11.35 -12.50 4.58
C LYS A 58 11.09 -11.06 4.16
N TYR A 59 9.94 -10.86 3.55
CA TYR A 59 9.45 -9.57 3.10
C TYR A 59 8.00 -9.37 3.50
N TRP A 60 7.59 -8.14 3.72
CA TRP A 60 6.21 -7.78 4.01
C TRP A 60 5.68 -6.82 2.96
N LEU A 61 4.41 -6.99 2.58
CA LEU A 61 3.71 -5.98 1.83
C LEU A 61 3.15 -4.94 2.82
N ALA A 62 3.60 -3.70 2.70
CA ALA A 62 2.98 -2.55 3.32
C ALA A 62 1.99 -1.92 2.34
N VAL A 63 0.74 -1.74 2.78
CA VAL A 63 -0.31 -1.13 1.97
C VAL A 63 -0.90 0.06 2.72
N GLY A 64 -1.13 1.15 2.01
CA GLY A 64 -1.79 2.33 2.56
C GLY A 64 -2.21 3.30 1.47
N MET A 65 -2.68 4.46 1.89
CA MET A 65 -3.12 5.53 1.00
C MET A 65 -2.48 6.85 1.40
N TYR A 66 -2.27 7.73 0.43
CA TYR A 66 -1.81 9.08 0.68
C TYR A 66 -2.42 10.06 -0.32
N LEU A 67 -2.46 11.33 0.07
CA LEU A 67 -2.88 12.40 -0.83
C LEU A 67 -1.69 12.81 -1.71
N ALA A 68 -1.82 12.68 -3.03
CA ALA A 68 -0.70 12.87 -3.95
C ALA A 68 -0.12 14.30 -3.90
N GLU A 69 -0.99 15.29 -3.71
CA GLU A 69 -0.67 16.71 -3.70
C GLU A 69 0.22 17.11 -2.52
N THR A 70 0.09 16.41 -1.38
CA THR A 70 0.78 16.76 -0.14
C THR A 70 1.76 15.70 0.34
N GLY A 71 1.66 14.47 -0.17
CA GLY A 71 2.37 13.31 0.36
C GLY A 71 1.83 12.82 1.72
N GLN A 72 0.75 13.42 2.23
CA GLN A 72 0.21 13.08 3.54
C GLN A 72 -0.47 11.70 3.50
N ARG A 73 0.03 10.76 4.30
CA ARG A 73 -0.58 9.43 4.44
C ARG A 73 -1.91 9.52 5.19
N LEU A 74 -2.91 8.83 4.67
CA LEU A 74 -4.22 8.66 5.30
C LEU A 74 -4.08 7.82 6.56
N GLU A 75 -4.57 8.33 7.70
CA GLU A 75 -4.49 7.62 8.97
C GLU A 75 -5.19 6.25 8.88
N VAL A 76 -4.48 5.20 9.30
CA VAL A 76 -5.02 3.86 9.44
C VAL A 76 -5.16 3.54 10.92
N ARG A 77 -6.32 3.03 11.33
CA ARG A 77 -6.59 2.63 12.72
C ARG A 77 -6.76 1.11 12.82
N GLY A 78 -6.02 0.51 13.73
CA GLY A 78 -6.25 -0.85 14.22
C GLY A 78 -7.13 -0.83 15.48
N GLU A 79 -7.28 -2.01 16.10
CA GLU A 79 -8.08 -2.17 17.32
C GLU A 79 -7.55 -1.35 18.50
N GLU A 80 -6.23 -1.20 18.60
CA GLU A 80 -5.55 -0.51 19.70
C GLU A 80 -5.29 1.00 19.43
N GLY A 81 -5.65 1.51 18.24
CA GLY A 81 -5.42 2.90 17.85
C GLY A 81 -4.76 3.06 16.47
N PRO A 82 -4.19 4.24 16.18
CA PRO A 82 -3.50 4.49 14.90
C PRO A 82 -2.32 3.54 14.67
N LEU A 83 -2.18 3.01 13.46
CA LEU A 83 -1.09 2.13 13.09
C LEU A 83 0.17 2.91 12.72
N PRO A 84 1.38 2.43 13.10
CA PRO A 84 2.63 3.05 12.70
C PRO A 84 2.76 3.21 11.19
N GLY A 85 3.22 4.38 10.75
CA GLY A 85 3.43 4.67 9.34
C GLY A 85 2.14 4.78 8.51
N ASN A 86 0.95 4.79 9.13
CA ASN A 86 -0.33 4.91 8.44
C ASN A 86 -0.49 3.86 7.32
N GLN A 87 -0.14 2.62 7.65
CA GLN A 87 -0.12 1.50 6.71
C GLN A 87 -0.47 0.19 7.41
N ILE A 88 -0.90 -0.79 6.64
CA ILE A 88 -1.13 -2.16 7.09
C ILE A 88 0.01 -3.02 6.55
N LEU A 89 0.68 -3.77 7.43
CA LEU A 89 1.59 -4.83 7.02
C LEU A 89 0.82 -6.14 6.85
N LEU A 90 0.74 -6.63 5.62
CA LEU A 90 0.04 -7.88 5.34
C LEU A 90 0.81 -9.08 5.91
N SER A 91 0.05 -10.01 6.48
CA SER A 91 0.54 -11.28 7.00
C SER A 91 -0.14 -12.42 6.24
N PRO A 92 0.56 -13.54 5.98
CA PRO A 92 1.95 -13.84 6.35
C PRO A 92 2.99 -13.10 5.48
N PRO A 93 4.27 -13.08 5.88
CA PRO A 93 5.35 -12.54 5.03
C PRO A 93 5.56 -13.38 3.77
N ILE A 94 6.10 -12.74 2.74
CA ILE A 94 6.56 -13.35 1.49
C ILE A 94 7.99 -13.84 1.67
N MET A 95 8.29 -15.03 1.15
CA MET A 95 9.65 -15.58 1.12
C MET A 95 10.23 -15.42 -0.29
N ILE A 96 11.32 -14.66 -0.41
CA ILE A 96 12.16 -14.62 -1.61
C ILE A 96 13.30 -15.63 -1.42
N ARG A 97 13.64 -16.36 -2.48
CA ARG A 97 14.63 -17.45 -2.48
C ARG A 97 15.69 -17.21 -3.54
#